data_AF-A0A6G1SG76-F1
#
_entry.id   AF-A0A6G1SG76-F1
#
_cell.length_a   1.000
_cell.length_b   1.000
_cell.length_c   1.000
_cell.angle_alpha   90.00
_cell.angle_beta   90.00
_cell.angle_gamma   90.00
#
_symmetry.space_group_name_H-M   'P 1'
#
loop_
_entity.id
_entity.type
_entity.pdbx_description
1 polymer ?
#
loop_
_entity_poly.entity_id
_entity_poly.type
_entity_poly.pdbx_seq_one_letter_code
_entity_poly.pdbx_strand_id
1 'polypeptide(L)'
;HVFLSCLLKYIHSVTAERFNNNNNNNSNNNNNNQQQQKDSDSSDSSKSSPTTSSSQGINDHEKELLSKYQQMMHAILKDKQMQLATLYALQSFYHGLNFPKGALLRWFHMLYDLSIVDDDVFFIWKEEINDKVPGKGQALFQVNTWLNWLAEPDSEDEEE
;
A
#
# COMPACT_ATOMS: atom_id res chain seq x y z
N HIS A 1 16.16 -9.55 -7.68
CA HIS A 1 14.84 -9.69 -8.34
C HIS A 1 14.00 -10.86 -7.82
N VAL A 2 14.48 -12.12 -7.87
CA VAL A 2 13.68 -13.31 -7.45
C VAL A 2 13.32 -13.30 -5.96
N PHE A 3 14.28 -13.06 -5.07
CA PHE A 3 14.04 -13.00 -3.62
C PHE A 3 12.98 -11.97 -3.25
N LEU A 4 13.09 -10.75 -3.78
CA LEU A 4 12.14 -9.68 -3.52
C LEU A 4 10.75 -9.99 -4.11
N SER A 5 10.69 -10.57 -5.32
CA SER A 5 9.43 -11.04 -5.89
C SER A 5 8.78 -12.14 -5.04
N CYS A 6 9.59 -13.04 -4.46
CA CYS A 6 9.14 -14.08 -3.54
C CYS A 6 8.68 -13.51 -2.20
N LEU A 7 9.38 -12.51 -1.66
CA LEU A 7 8.99 -11.83 -0.43
C LEU A 7 7.70 -11.03 -0.62
N LEU A 8 7.56 -10.30 -1.72
CA LEU A 8 6.33 -9.57 -2.08
C LEU A 8 5.15 -10.54 -2.27
N LYS A 9 5.37 -11.66 -2.99
CA LYS A 9 4.37 -12.72 -3.13
C LYS A 9 4.00 -13.35 -1.79
N TYR A 10 4.98 -13.60 -0.91
CA TYR A 10 4.76 -14.16 0.40
C TYR A 10 3.95 -13.21 1.28
N ILE A 11 4.35 -11.94 1.39
CA ILE A 11 3.63 -10.93 2.17
C ILE A 11 2.21 -10.78 1.64
N HIS A 12 2.03 -10.66 0.32
CA HIS A 12 0.69 -10.56 -0.27
C HIS A 12 -0.15 -11.83 -0.10
N SER A 13 0.44 -13.03 -0.22
CA SER A 13 -0.27 -14.31 -0.02
C SER A 13 -0.76 -14.44 1.42
N VAL A 14 0.10 -14.12 2.39
CA VAL A 14 -0.24 -14.13 3.82
C VAL A 14 -1.34 -13.11 4.14
N THR A 15 -1.31 -11.94 3.51
CA THR A 15 -2.36 -10.92 3.65
C THR A 15 -3.68 -11.34 2.99
N ALA A 16 -3.64 -11.94 1.80
CA ALA A 16 -4.83 -12.37 1.06
C ALA A 16 -5.56 -13.55 1.73
N GLU A 17 -4.82 -14.51 2.28
CA GLU A 17 -5.39 -15.63 3.04
C GLU A 17 -6.16 -15.17 4.28
N ARG A 18 -5.69 -14.10 4.95
CA ARG A 18 -6.38 -13.53 6.11
C ARG A 18 -7.62 -12.71 5.75
N PHE A 19 -7.62 -11.98 4.64
CA PHE A 19 -8.83 -11.31 4.14
C PHE A 19 -9.95 -12.33 3.89
N ASN A 20 -9.62 -13.47 3.27
CA ASN A 20 -10.59 -14.54 3.02
C ASN A 20 -11.11 -15.18 4.33
N ASN A 21 -10.22 -15.43 5.30
CA ASN A 21 -10.60 -15.99 6.60
C ASN A 21 -11.46 -15.03 7.44
N ASN A 22 -11.20 -13.72 7.39
CA ASN A 22 -12.03 -12.72 8.08
C ASN A 22 -13.44 -12.58 7.46
N ASN A 23 -13.57 -12.73 6.14
CA ASN A 23 -14.88 -12.74 5.48
C ASN A 23 -15.71 -14.00 5.82
N ASN A 24 -15.07 -15.16 5.93
CA ASN A 24 -15.76 -16.41 6.30
C ASN A 24 -16.30 -16.39 7.75
N ASN A 25 -15.61 -15.70 8.67
CA ASN A 25 -16.07 -15.58 10.05
C ASN A 25 -17.27 -14.63 10.22
N ASN A 26 -17.58 -13.78 9.23
CA ASN A 26 -18.68 -12.82 9.32
C ASN A 26 -20.00 -13.34 8.70
N SER A 27 -19.99 -14.49 8.02
CA SER A 27 -21.19 -15.10 7.42
C SER A 27 -22.01 -15.95 8.39
N ASN A 28 -21.49 -16.25 9.59
CA ASN A 28 -22.13 -17.16 10.55
C ASN A 28 -22.94 -16.48 11.68
N ASN A 29 -23.14 -15.15 11.66
CA ASN A 29 -23.83 -14.46 12.76
C ASN A 29 -25.13 -13.72 12.41
N ASN A 30 -25.70 -13.91 11.21
CA ASN A 30 -27.01 -13.35 10.87
C ASN A 30 -28.12 -14.40 10.89
N ASN A 31 -28.41 -14.93 12.08
CA ASN A 31 -29.73 -15.49 12.38
C ASN A 31 -30.02 -15.31 13.88
N ASN A 32 -30.63 -14.16 14.24
CA ASN A 32 -31.71 -14.05 15.23
C ASN A 32 -32.00 -12.57 15.57
N ASN A 33 -33.12 -12.04 15.04
CA ASN A 33 -34.28 -11.56 15.79
C ASN A 33 -35.07 -10.47 15.05
N GLN A 34 -36.37 -10.75 14.88
CA GLN A 34 -37.42 -9.76 14.62
C GLN A 34 -37.73 -9.00 15.91
N GLN A 35 -37.98 -7.68 15.85
CA GLN A 35 -39.25 -7.03 16.22
C GLN A 35 -39.20 -5.49 16.09
N GLN A 36 -40.40 -4.93 15.95
CA GLN A 36 -40.78 -3.62 15.39
C GLN A 36 -40.53 -2.43 16.32
N GLN A 37 -40.36 -1.22 15.75
CA GLN A 37 -41.20 -0.04 16.04
C GLN A 37 -40.95 1.12 15.06
N LYS A 38 -42.05 1.80 14.69
CA LYS A 38 -42.15 3.02 13.87
C LYS A 38 -41.86 4.26 14.74
N ASP A 39 -41.31 5.33 14.16
CA ASP A 39 -41.97 6.65 14.03
C ASP A 39 -40.98 7.79 13.64
N SER A 40 -41.39 8.53 12.60
CA SER A 40 -41.20 9.97 12.27
C SER A 40 -39.90 10.76 12.52
N ASP A 41 -39.50 11.42 11.42
CA ASP A 41 -39.07 12.83 11.26
C ASP A 41 -37.58 13.26 11.26
N SER A 42 -37.28 13.98 10.17
CA SER A 42 -36.25 15.00 9.93
C SER A 42 -34.73 14.70 10.03
N SER A 43 -34.08 15.14 8.95
CA SER A 43 -32.73 15.72 8.84
C SER A 43 -31.48 14.84 9.05
N ASP A 44 -30.69 14.80 7.96
CA ASP A 44 -29.23 14.84 7.88
C ASP A 44 -28.64 13.68 7.06
N SER A 45 -28.47 13.95 5.76
CA SER A 45 -27.75 13.09 4.84
C SER A 45 -26.25 13.29 4.98
N SER A 46 -25.70 12.84 6.10
CA SER A 46 -24.27 12.64 6.30
C SER A 46 -24.00 11.14 6.35
N LYS A 47 -24.15 10.45 5.21
CA LYS A 47 -23.85 9.01 5.10
C LYS A 47 -22.37 8.83 4.81
N SER A 48 -21.57 8.94 5.86
CA SER A 48 -20.25 8.32 5.91
C SER A 48 -20.42 6.81 5.81
N SER A 49 -19.90 6.23 4.73
CA SER A 49 -19.87 4.78 4.53
C SER A 49 -18.91 4.14 5.56
N PRO A 50 -19.36 3.16 6.36
CA PRO A 50 -18.47 2.38 7.21
C PRO A 50 -17.82 1.29 6.35
N THR A 51 -16.59 1.50 5.90
CA THR A 51 -15.79 0.45 5.24
C THR A 51 -14.35 0.35 5.77
N THR A 52 -14.04 1.07 6.86
CA THR A 52 -12.66 1.34 7.27
C THR A 52 -12.08 0.29 8.22
N SER A 53 -12.90 -0.50 8.92
CA SER A 53 -12.41 -1.39 9.99
C SER A 53 -11.63 -2.62 9.50
N SER A 54 -11.96 -3.20 8.35
CA SER A 54 -11.23 -4.37 7.80
C SER A 54 -9.94 -3.99 7.08
N SER A 55 -9.88 -2.77 6.53
CA SER A 55 -8.76 -2.27 5.72
C SER A 55 -7.59 -1.79 6.59
N GLN A 56 -7.87 -1.24 7.78
CA GLN A 56 -6.84 -0.80 8.73
C GLN A 56 -6.02 -1.97 9.27
N GLY A 57 -6.66 -3.06 9.73
CA GLY A 57 -5.94 -4.21 10.27
C GLY A 57 -5.03 -4.93 9.26
N ILE A 58 -5.33 -4.81 7.96
CA ILE A 58 -4.47 -5.31 6.89
C ILE A 58 -3.21 -4.46 6.75
N ASN A 59 -3.37 -3.13 6.80
CA ASN A 59 -2.26 -2.19 6.68
C ASN A 59 -1.27 -2.32 7.85
N ASP A 60 -1.81 -2.50 9.07
CA ASP A 60 -0.99 -2.63 10.29
C ASP A 60 -0.12 -3.89 10.24
N HIS A 61 -0.64 -5.00 9.72
CA HIS A 61 0.12 -6.24 9.61
C HIS A 61 1.17 -6.23 8.49
N GLU A 62 0.86 -5.60 7.35
CA GLU A 62 1.87 -5.38 6.30
C GLU A 62 3.04 -4.55 6.86
N LYS A 63 2.74 -3.49 7.62
CA LYS A 63 3.75 -2.65 8.29
C LYS A 63 4.55 -3.42 9.34
N GLU A 64 3.90 -4.27 10.13
CA GLU A 64 4.56 -5.16 11.10
C GLU A 64 5.53 -6.13 10.43
N LEU A 65 5.09 -6.80 9.36
CA LEU A 65 5.93 -7.71 8.59
C LEU A 65 7.11 -6.97 7.96
N LEU A 66 6.88 -5.81 7.33
CA LEU A 66 7.96 -5.02 6.75
C LEU A 66 8.96 -4.57 7.81
N SER A 67 8.48 -4.12 8.98
CA SER A 67 9.34 -3.75 10.12
C SER A 67 10.20 -4.94 10.57
N LYS A 68 9.62 -6.14 10.63
CA LYS A 68 10.35 -7.36 10.99
C LYS A 68 11.48 -7.68 9.99
N TYR A 69 11.27 -7.41 8.70
CA TYR A 69 12.28 -7.64 7.66
C TYR A 69 13.13 -6.41 7.35
N GLN A 70 12.91 -5.28 8.03
CA GLN A 70 13.56 -3.99 7.74
C GLN A 70 15.09 -4.10 7.76
N GLN A 71 15.67 -4.68 8.82
CA GLN A 71 17.12 -4.86 8.93
C GLN A 71 17.70 -5.73 7.80
N MET A 72 16.95 -6.75 7.37
CA MET A 72 17.34 -7.59 6.23
C MET A 72 17.23 -6.83 4.91
N MET A 73 16.18 -6.03 4.73
CA MET A 73 16.02 -5.16 3.56
C MET A 73 17.19 -4.18 3.46
N HIS A 74 17.54 -3.48 4.55
CA HIS A 74 18.70 -2.58 4.60
C HIS A 74 20.02 -3.29 4.29
N ALA A 75 20.18 -4.54 4.73
CA ALA A 75 21.38 -5.32 4.44
C ALA A 75 21.50 -5.71 2.95
N ILE A 76 20.38 -5.84 2.23
CA ILE A 76 20.34 -6.29 0.83
C ILE A 76 20.27 -5.09 -0.14
N LEU A 77 19.61 -4.00 0.25
CA LEU A 77 19.33 -2.81 -0.58
C LEU A 77 20.32 -1.67 -0.32
N LYS A 78 21.62 -2.00 -0.30
CA LYS A 78 22.70 -1.06 0.08
C LYS A 78 23.00 -0.01 -0.98
N ASP A 79 22.67 -0.28 -2.23
CA ASP A 79 22.92 0.60 -3.37
C ASP A 79 21.60 1.06 -4.01
N LYS A 80 21.64 2.27 -4.57
CA LYS A 80 20.50 2.87 -5.27
C LYS A 80 19.96 2.00 -6.39
N GLN A 81 20.82 1.19 -7.01
CA GLN A 81 20.42 0.24 -8.06
C GLN A 81 19.55 -0.89 -7.53
N MET A 82 19.83 -1.45 -6.34
CA MET A 82 18.96 -2.46 -5.74
C MET A 82 17.66 -1.85 -5.19
N GLN A 83 17.71 -0.63 -4.66
CA GLN A 83 16.51 0.11 -4.28
C GLN A 83 15.61 0.40 -5.50
N LEU A 84 16.18 0.85 -6.62
CA LEU A 84 15.45 1.07 -7.87
C LEU A 84 14.87 -0.23 -8.43
N ALA A 85 15.66 -1.31 -8.41
CA ALA A 85 15.19 -2.65 -8.78
C ALA A 85 14.03 -3.11 -7.88
N THR A 86 13.95 -2.62 -6.64
CA THR A 86 12.83 -2.89 -5.72
C THR A 86 11.55 -2.21 -6.17
N LEU A 87 11.62 -0.95 -6.59
CA LEU A 87 10.48 -0.23 -7.14
C LEU A 87 9.98 -0.87 -8.45
N TYR A 88 10.88 -1.34 -9.31
CA TYR A 88 10.50 -2.08 -10.52
C TYR A 88 9.85 -3.44 -10.22
N ALA A 89 10.33 -4.15 -9.19
CA ALA A 89 9.72 -5.41 -8.77
C ALA A 89 8.29 -5.19 -8.25
N LEU A 90 8.06 -4.13 -7.46
CA LEU A 90 6.74 -3.71 -6.99
C LEU A 90 5.80 -3.35 -8.14
N GLN A 91 6.28 -2.57 -9.11
CA GLN A 91 5.52 -2.22 -10.31
C GLN A 91 5.08 -3.48 -11.08
N SER A 92 6.02 -4.38 -11.37
CA SER A 92 5.74 -5.63 -12.10
C SER A 92 4.77 -6.54 -11.33
N PHE A 93 4.97 -6.63 -10.01
CA PHE A 93 4.10 -7.41 -9.13
C PHE A 93 2.66 -6.90 -9.15
N TYR A 94 2.45 -5.60 -8.93
CA TYR A 94 1.11 -5.03 -8.94
C TYR A 94 0.47 -4.94 -10.31
N HIS A 95 1.27 -4.84 -11.37
CA HIS A 95 0.78 -4.99 -12.73
C HIS A 95 0.12 -6.35 -12.95
N GLY A 96 0.74 -7.44 -12.47
CA GLY A 96 0.15 -8.79 -12.50
C GLY A 96 -1.12 -8.96 -11.68
N LEU A 97 -1.40 -8.04 -10.75
CA LEU A 97 -2.62 -8.00 -9.92
C LEU A 97 -3.63 -6.94 -10.40
N ASN A 98 -3.43 -6.36 -11.59
CA ASN A 98 -4.24 -5.29 -12.14
C ASN A 98 -4.32 -4.03 -11.25
N PHE A 99 -3.24 -3.72 -10.53
CA PHE A 99 -3.09 -2.54 -9.68
C PHE A 99 -4.30 -2.30 -8.75
N PRO A 100 -4.51 -3.14 -7.72
CA PRO A 100 -5.56 -2.92 -6.72
C PRO A 100 -5.47 -1.49 -6.16
N LYS A 101 -6.63 -0.84 -5.99
CA LYS A 101 -6.69 0.58 -5.64
C LYS A 101 -5.94 0.86 -4.34
N GLY A 102 -4.92 1.72 -4.41
CA GLY A 102 -4.16 2.19 -3.26
C GLY A 102 -3.08 1.22 -2.75
N ALA A 103 -2.95 0.02 -3.32
CA ALA A 103 -1.96 -0.95 -2.86
C ALA A 103 -0.52 -0.50 -3.16
N LEU A 104 -0.23 -0.06 -4.39
CA LEU A 104 1.11 0.41 -4.74
C LEU A 104 1.51 1.65 -3.93
N LEU A 105 0.59 2.60 -3.79
CA LEU A 105 0.81 3.81 -3.00
C LEU A 105 1.14 3.50 -1.55
N ARG A 106 0.39 2.57 -0.93
CA ARG A 106 0.67 2.14 0.44
C ARG A 106 2.08 1.57 0.60
N TRP A 107 2.55 0.79 -0.38
CA TRP A 107 3.91 0.26 -0.37
C TRP A 107 4.98 1.34 -0.55
N PHE A 108 4.73 2.36 -1.37
CA PHE A 108 5.63 3.49 -1.52
C PHE A 108 5.80 4.24 -0.18
N HIS A 109 4.70 4.53 0.51
CA HIS A 109 4.75 5.10 1.87
C HIS A 109 5.55 4.21 2.83
N MET A 110 5.30 2.90 2.84
CA MET A 110 6.01 2.01 3.77
C MET A 110 7.51 1.92 3.49
N LEU A 111 7.93 1.93 2.23
CA LEU A 111 9.35 1.93 1.87
C LEU A 111 10.05 3.23 2.26
N TYR A 112 9.34 4.36 2.14
CA TYR A 112 9.80 5.67 2.57
C TYR A 112 9.88 5.78 4.10
N ASP A 113 8.79 5.50 4.82
CA ASP A 113 8.69 5.59 6.29
C ASP A 113 9.74 4.73 7.02
N LEU A 114 10.08 3.57 6.45
CA LEU A 114 11.07 2.65 7.01
C LEU A 114 12.51 2.92 6.55
N SER A 115 12.71 4.00 5.79
CA SER A 115 13.99 4.38 5.17
C SER A 115 14.63 3.23 4.40
N ILE A 116 13.80 2.43 3.71
CA ILE A 116 14.28 1.27 2.91
C ILE A 116 14.72 1.73 1.52
N VAL A 117 14.07 2.78 1.00
CA VAL A 117 14.38 3.41 -0.28
C VAL A 117 14.57 4.90 -0.06
N ASP A 118 15.65 5.44 -0.58
CA ASP A 118 15.97 6.85 -0.52
C ASP A 118 15.07 7.67 -1.46
N ASP A 119 14.79 8.91 -1.09
CA ASP A 119 13.85 9.81 -1.78
C ASP A 119 14.23 10.00 -3.26
N ASP A 120 15.52 10.17 -3.53
CA ASP A 120 16.04 10.36 -4.87
C ASP A 120 15.81 9.15 -5.78
N VAL A 121 15.74 7.94 -5.22
CA VAL A 121 15.46 6.72 -5.98
C VAL A 121 14.01 6.67 -6.46
N PHE A 122 13.06 7.26 -5.72
CA PHE A 122 11.69 7.40 -6.20
C PHE A 122 11.60 8.35 -7.41
N PHE A 123 12.41 9.41 -7.44
CA PHE A 123 12.50 10.32 -8.57
C PHE A 123 13.20 9.69 -9.77
N ILE A 124 14.31 8.99 -9.55
CA ILE A 124 14.97 8.20 -10.61
C ILE A 124 13.98 7.20 -11.21
N TRP A 125 13.24 6.47 -10.38
CA TRP A 125 12.20 5.58 -10.86
C TRP A 125 11.15 6.34 -11.66
N LYS A 126 10.64 7.48 -11.17
CA LYS A 126 9.60 8.30 -11.84
C LYS A 126 10.02 8.67 -13.27
N GLU A 127 11.26 9.13 -13.45
CA GLU A 127 11.80 9.63 -14.71
C GLU A 127 12.27 8.52 -15.66
N GLU A 128 12.80 7.42 -15.13
CA GLU A 128 13.35 6.35 -15.94
C GLU A 128 12.23 5.52 -16.61
N ILE A 129 12.27 5.48 -17.94
CA ILE A 129 11.44 4.58 -18.75
C ILE A 129 12.20 3.28 -18.94
N ASN A 130 11.68 2.21 -18.36
CA ASN A 130 12.21 0.86 -18.51
C ASN A 130 11.21 -0.03 -19.26
N ASP A 131 11.40 -0.18 -20.57
CA ASP A 131 10.52 -0.96 -21.45
C ASP A 131 10.42 -2.45 -21.08
N LYS A 132 11.34 -2.96 -20.25
CA LYS A 132 11.33 -4.35 -19.79
C LYS A 132 10.34 -4.59 -18.66
N VAL A 133 9.83 -3.53 -18.02
CA VAL A 133 8.94 -3.62 -16.86
C VAL A 133 7.57 -3.02 -17.22
N PRO A 134 6.52 -3.84 -17.37
CA PRO A 134 5.20 -3.35 -17.78
C PRO A 134 4.52 -2.57 -16.65
N GLY A 135 3.43 -1.86 -16.98
CA GLY A 135 2.56 -1.22 -15.98
C GLY A 135 3.00 0.16 -15.49
N LYS A 136 4.05 0.77 -16.07
CA LYS A 136 4.59 2.07 -15.65
C LYS A 136 3.53 3.19 -15.59
N GLY A 137 2.73 3.35 -16.64
CA GLY A 137 1.70 4.40 -16.69
C GLY A 137 0.62 4.24 -15.62
N GLN A 138 0.15 3.02 -15.38
CA GLN A 138 -0.82 2.72 -14.32
C GLN A 138 -0.22 2.91 -12.93
N ALA A 139 1.04 2.51 -12.74
CA ALA A 139 1.77 2.72 -11.51
C ALA A 139 1.89 4.22 -11.20
N LEU A 140 2.37 5.02 -12.16
CA LEU A 140 2.46 6.48 -12.03
C LEU A 140 1.10 7.08 -11.69
N PHE A 141 0.02 6.66 -12.35
CA PHE A 141 -1.32 7.16 -12.05
C PHE A 141 -1.73 6.98 -10.58
N GLN A 142 -1.29 5.91 -9.91
CA GLN A 142 -1.59 5.70 -8.48
C GLN A 142 -0.72 6.52 -7.53
N VAL A 143 0.55 6.77 -7.87
CA VAL A 143 1.54 7.34 -6.92
C VAL A 143 1.95 8.77 -7.24
N ASN A 144 1.55 9.34 -8.38
CA ASN A 144 2.02 10.65 -8.83
C ASN A 144 1.68 11.79 -7.86
N THR A 145 0.52 11.75 -7.22
CA THR A 145 0.15 12.74 -6.18
C THR A 145 1.14 12.71 -5.02
N TRP A 146 1.51 11.52 -4.54
CA TRP A 146 2.49 11.36 -3.47
C TRP A 146 3.90 11.76 -3.90
N LEU A 147 4.30 11.42 -5.12
CA LEU A 147 5.61 11.84 -5.66
C LEU A 147 5.73 13.35 -5.82
N ASN A 148 4.61 14.05 -6.08
CA ASN A 148 4.61 15.51 -6.13
C ASN A 148 4.74 16.10 -4.72
N TRP A 149 4.03 15.55 -3.73
CA TRP A 149 4.20 15.92 -2.32
C TRP A 149 5.64 15.71 -1.85
N LEU A 150 6.27 14.57 -2.20
CA LEU A 150 7.66 14.28 -1.86
C LEU A 150 8.66 15.25 -2.54
N ALA A 151 8.27 15.87 -3.66
CA ALA A 151 9.11 16.81 -4.39
C ALA A 151 8.98 18.26 -3.89
N GLU A 152 7.97 18.55 -3.05
CA GLU A 152 7.86 19.84 -2.39
C GLU A 152 9.02 19.91 -1.39
N PRO A 153 9.98 20.86 -1.56
CA PRO A 153 10.96 21.08 -0.51
C PRO A 153 10.19 21.45 0.75
N ASP A 154 10.56 20.91 1.90
CA ASP A 154 10.10 21.37 3.22
C ASP A 154 10.50 22.85 3.37
N SER A 155 9.76 23.77 2.76
CA SER A 155 9.98 25.21 2.82
C SER A 155 9.39 25.78 4.11
N GLU A 156 9.64 25.10 5.23
CA GLU A 156 9.28 25.52 6.59
C GLU A 156 10.52 25.68 7.51
N ASP A 157 11.73 25.81 6.94
CA ASP A 157 12.97 26.09 7.70
C ASP A 157 13.70 27.39 7.22
N GLU A 158 12.96 28.44 6.83
CA GLU A 158 13.51 29.81 6.64
C GLU A 158 12.66 30.86 7.39
N GLU A 159 12.40 30.64 8.69
CA GLU A 159 12.04 31.71 9.62
C GLU A 159 12.85 31.59 10.93
N GLU A 160 14.16 31.89 10.86
CA GLU A 160 14.93 32.47 11.99
C GLU A 160 15.64 33.76 11.56
#